data_AF-A0A5M3WT17-F1
#
_entry.id   AF-A0A5M3WT17-F1
#
_cell.length_a   1.000
_cell.length_b   1.000
_cell.length_c   1.000
_cell.angle_alpha   90.00
_cell.angle_beta   90.00
_cell.angle_gamma   90.00
#
_symmetry.space_group_name_H-M   'P 1'
#
loop_
_entity.id
_entity.type
_entity.pdbx_description
1 polymer ?
#
loop_
_entity_poly.entity_id
_entity_poly.type
_entity_poly.pdbx_seq_one_letter_code
_entity_poly.pdbx_strand_id
1 'polypeptide(L)'
;MNTRPRSSVVRPLIALTALVGGLLASAAGAVPARATELSPTPSIPGPAGSPVPAELAAALAFAACVPGGPTAADNAVANQVRPSMNGPRLGRSVNGYNVSCARVITRTVKGRGLDKRAAVIAVTTAITESTLHNYTVAADHDSLGLFQQRPSQGWGTPAQLTDPVYATNAFINAMLRKYPNNSWMSGDIGAICQKVQVSAVPDAYGREVHDAQLLVNALWNGSADLGVLDFYLSDNQSSSAATRPVFSYGNSPMVPITGDWDGDGKDTVSTYDPTAGRFFISNNPASGQAQYTFLYGDPYAVPFVGDWDGDGKDNVGVRMGNVFYMRTSPVTTATETTQSVAYGDAPMIPLAGDWDGDGRDTVSAYDPGAGRFFISNNPVSGQAQYTFLYGDSNAVPFVGDWDGDGKDNIGVRMGNGFYLRTSPVTTGTETTHSVAYGDAGDLPVIGDWDGDGKDSQGIVR
;
A
#
# COMPACT_ATOMS: atom_id res chain seq x y z
N MET A 1 27.95 -16.11 -19.79
CA MET A 1 28.00 -14.75 -19.21
C MET A 1 26.56 -14.33 -19.17
N ASN A 2 25.90 -14.63 -18.05
CA ASN A 2 24.45 -14.57 -17.86
C ASN A 2 24.19 -13.47 -16.84
N THR A 3 23.45 -12.44 -17.24
CA THR A 3 22.92 -11.36 -16.40
C THR A 3 21.38 -11.53 -16.40
N ARG A 4 20.74 -11.42 -15.23
CA ARG A 4 19.42 -12.02 -14.90
C ARG A 4 18.46 -10.99 -14.24
N PRO A 5 17.13 -11.21 -14.26
CA PRO A 5 16.08 -10.23 -13.92
C PRO A 5 15.56 -10.33 -12.48
N ARG A 6 14.89 -9.26 -11.99
CA ARG A 6 14.58 -8.99 -10.57
C ARG A 6 13.25 -8.29 -10.36
N SER A 7 12.59 -8.64 -9.25
CA SER A 7 11.19 -8.31 -9.04
C SER A 7 10.90 -7.25 -7.96
N SER A 8 9.80 -6.51 -8.16
CA SER A 8 9.40 -5.35 -7.36
C SER A 8 8.05 -5.53 -6.66
N VAL A 9 7.95 -4.94 -5.47
CA VAL A 9 6.78 -4.98 -4.58
C VAL A 9 5.83 -3.84 -4.92
N VAL A 10 4.54 -4.12 -5.10
CA VAL A 10 3.54 -3.06 -5.28
C VAL A 10 2.51 -3.00 -4.18
N ARG A 11 2.38 -1.81 -3.58
CA ARG A 11 1.16 -1.38 -2.88
C ARG A 11 0.52 -0.21 -3.64
N PRO A 12 -0.82 -0.13 -3.75
CA PRO A 12 -1.51 1.08 -4.14
C PRO A 12 -1.35 2.13 -3.02
N LEU A 13 -1.02 3.37 -3.36
CA LEU A 13 -1.09 4.49 -2.41
C LEU A 13 -1.96 5.61 -2.98
N ILE A 14 -2.83 6.13 -2.12
CA ILE A 14 -3.78 7.21 -2.40
C ILE A 14 -3.03 8.54 -2.33
N ALA A 15 -3.11 9.35 -3.38
CA ALA A 15 -2.36 10.60 -3.46
C ALA A 15 -3.16 11.85 -3.11
N LEU A 16 -2.44 12.82 -2.56
CA LEU A 16 -2.93 14.11 -2.09
C LEU A 16 -2.23 15.23 -2.87
N THR A 17 -2.99 16.07 -3.56
CA THR A 17 -2.47 17.31 -4.16
C THR A 17 -2.79 18.50 -3.25
N ALA A 18 -1.77 19.31 -2.92
CA ALA A 18 -1.95 20.63 -2.33
C ALA A 18 -1.13 21.65 -3.14
N LEU A 19 -1.82 22.70 -3.57
CA LEU A 19 -1.30 23.83 -4.33
C LEU A 19 -0.87 24.93 -3.34
N VAL A 20 0.38 25.40 -3.37
CA VAL A 20 0.74 26.68 -2.72
C VAL A 20 1.76 27.42 -3.58
N GLY A 21 1.43 28.66 -3.92
CA GLY A 21 2.33 29.60 -4.57
C GLY A 21 3.00 30.56 -3.59
N GLY A 22 4.21 31.02 -3.95
CA GLY A 22 4.66 32.39 -3.73
C GLY A 22 5.80 32.67 -2.73
N LEU A 23 7.02 32.85 -3.29
CA LEU A 23 8.07 33.88 -3.01
C LEU A 23 8.72 33.94 -1.59
N LEU A 24 10.05 34.07 -1.35
CA LEU A 24 11.13 34.84 -2.00
C LEU A 24 12.56 34.30 -1.69
N ALA A 25 13.42 34.43 -2.72
CA ALA A 25 14.89 34.45 -2.87
C ALA A 25 15.90 34.41 -1.69
N SER A 26 17.00 33.67 -1.89
CA SER A 26 18.33 34.27 -2.20
C SER A 26 19.32 33.24 -2.78
N ALA A 27 20.25 33.72 -3.59
CA ALA A 27 21.00 32.97 -4.61
C ALA A 27 22.39 32.48 -4.16
N ALA A 28 22.83 31.34 -4.71
CA ALA A 28 24.22 31.03 -5.03
C ALA A 28 24.26 30.07 -6.22
N GLY A 29 25.00 30.44 -7.26
CA GLY A 29 24.93 29.83 -8.59
C GLY A 29 25.52 28.43 -8.68
N ALA A 30 24.80 27.56 -9.38
CA ALA A 30 25.34 26.40 -10.09
C ALA A 30 24.62 26.30 -11.44
N VAL A 31 25.39 26.07 -12.50
CA VAL A 31 24.95 25.98 -13.89
C VAL A 31 23.95 24.82 -14.05
N PRO A 32 22.76 24.99 -14.67
CA PRO A 32 21.84 23.88 -14.82
C PRO A 32 22.26 23.00 -16.00
N ALA A 33 22.51 21.72 -15.73
CA ALA A 33 22.40 20.67 -16.73
C ALA A 33 20.90 20.39 -16.94
N ARG A 34 20.47 20.44 -18.20
CA ARG A 34 19.07 20.42 -18.63
C ARG A 34 18.51 19.00 -18.50
N ALA A 35 17.54 18.77 -17.62
CA ALA A 35 16.70 17.58 -17.69
C ALA A 35 15.95 17.59 -19.03
N THR A 36 16.03 16.48 -19.76
CA THR A 36 15.27 16.29 -21.00
C THR A 36 13.82 15.97 -20.65
N GLU A 37 12.97 16.99 -20.54
CA GLU A 37 11.52 16.80 -20.64
C GLU A 37 11.20 16.29 -22.06
N LEU A 38 10.76 15.03 -22.14
CA LEU A 38 10.21 14.47 -23.37
C LEU A 38 8.76 14.95 -23.51
N SER A 39 8.45 15.58 -24.65
CA SER A 39 7.13 16.13 -24.95
C SER A 39 6.01 15.08 -24.85
N PRO A 40 4.78 15.45 -24.43
CA PRO A 40 3.66 14.52 -24.39
C PRO A 40 3.22 14.12 -25.80
N THR A 41 3.25 12.82 -26.10
CA THR A 41 2.61 12.22 -27.29
C THR A 41 1.13 11.87 -27.02
N PRO A 42 0.31 11.72 -28.08
CA PRO A 42 -1.15 11.71 -27.95
C PRO A 42 -1.67 10.40 -27.35
N SER A 43 -2.67 10.54 -26.48
CA SER A 43 -3.46 9.47 -25.86
C SER A 43 -4.00 8.44 -26.85
N ILE A 44 -3.85 7.16 -26.51
CA ILE A 44 -4.43 6.01 -27.23
C ILE A 44 -5.97 6.04 -27.07
N PRO A 45 -6.77 5.90 -28.15
CA PRO A 45 -8.21 5.71 -28.04
C PRO A 45 -8.54 4.24 -27.72
N GLY A 46 -9.11 3.99 -26.54
CA GLY A 46 -9.72 2.70 -26.21
C GLY A 46 -11.01 2.45 -27.00
N PRO A 47 -11.45 1.18 -27.16
CA PRO A 47 -12.70 0.86 -27.83
C PRO A 47 -13.87 1.50 -27.06
N ALA A 48 -14.80 2.07 -27.82
CA ALA A 48 -15.97 2.77 -27.29
C ALA A 48 -16.82 1.86 -26.40
N GLY A 49 -16.50 1.83 -25.10
CA GLY A 49 -17.43 1.47 -24.07
C GLY A 49 -18.55 2.51 -24.07
N SER A 50 -19.79 2.04 -24.12
CA SER A 50 -20.99 2.89 -24.02
C SER A 50 -20.80 4.00 -22.99
N PRO A 51 -21.17 5.25 -23.30
CA PRO A 51 -20.96 6.36 -22.38
C PRO A 51 -21.66 6.00 -21.07
N VAL A 52 -20.86 5.84 -20.02
CA VAL A 52 -21.37 5.90 -18.66
C VAL A 52 -22.03 7.27 -18.58
N PRO A 53 -23.34 7.38 -18.29
CA PRO A 53 -23.99 8.66 -18.24
C PRO A 53 -23.22 9.59 -17.30
N ALA A 54 -23.02 10.83 -17.71
CA ALA A 54 -22.30 11.88 -16.97
C ALA A 54 -23.03 12.32 -15.67
N GLU A 55 -23.77 11.40 -15.04
CA GLU A 55 -24.60 11.61 -13.85
C GLU A 55 -24.27 10.65 -12.69
N LEU A 56 -23.13 9.95 -12.70
CA LEU A 56 -22.63 9.24 -11.50
C LEU A 56 -21.25 9.73 -11.03
N ALA A 57 -20.98 11.01 -11.23
CA ALA A 57 -19.99 11.77 -10.46
C ALA A 57 -20.68 12.74 -9.48
N ALA A 58 -21.82 12.32 -8.93
CA ALA A 58 -22.34 12.93 -7.71
C ALA A 58 -21.52 12.36 -6.53
N ALA A 59 -20.70 13.23 -5.94
CA ALA A 59 -19.82 12.95 -4.81
C ALA A 59 -20.47 12.05 -3.74
N LEU A 60 -19.91 10.85 -3.53
CA LEU A 60 -19.98 10.25 -2.20
C LEU A 60 -19.11 11.12 -1.30
N ALA A 61 -19.69 11.70 -0.25
CA ALA A 61 -18.96 12.54 0.70
C ALA A 61 -17.88 11.76 1.52
N PHE A 62 -17.72 10.45 1.26
CA PHE A 62 -16.80 9.56 1.96
C PHE A 62 -16.16 8.52 1.02
N ALA A 63 -14.89 8.17 1.27
CA ALA A 63 -14.08 7.25 0.50
C ALA A 63 -14.11 5.81 1.02
N ALA A 64 -13.65 4.85 0.21
CA ALA A 64 -13.42 3.49 0.66
C ALA A 64 -12.41 3.44 1.82
N CYS A 65 -12.65 2.54 2.78
CA CYS A 65 -11.76 2.39 3.94
C CYS A 65 -10.60 1.39 3.71
N VAL A 66 -10.68 0.60 2.66
CA VAL A 66 -9.66 -0.38 2.27
C VAL A 66 -9.55 -0.40 0.74
N PRO A 67 -8.37 -0.73 0.18
CA PRO A 67 -8.23 -1.01 -1.23
C PRO A 67 -9.23 -2.09 -1.68
N GLY A 68 -9.84 -1.91 -2.85
CA GLY A 68 -10.87 -2.83 -3.38
C GLY A 68 -12.26 -2.72 -2.72
N GLY A 69 -12.40 -1.91 -1.66
CA GLY A 69 -13.68 -1.69 -0.99
C GLY A 69 -14.18 -2.90 -0.19
N PRO A 70 -15.50 -2.98 0.07
CA PRO A 70 -16.11 -4.04 0.87
C PRO A 70 -16.03 -5.41 0.18
N THR A 71 -15.72 -6.47 0.94
CA THR A 71 -15.69 -7.84 0.44
C THR A 71 -16.98 -8.61 0.73
N ALA A 72 -17.12 -9.82 0.16
CA ALA A 72 -18.19 -10.74 0.53
C ALA A 72 -18.15 -11.12 2.03
N ALA A 73 -16.96 -11.26 2.61
CA ALA A 73 -16.78 -11.51 4.03
C ALA A 73 -17.26 -10.32 4.89
N ASP A 74 -17.01 -9.08 4.45
CA ASP A 74 -17.53 -7.89 5.14
C ASP A 74 -19.07 -7.88 5.13
N ASN A 75 -19.70 -8.25 4.01
CA ASN A 75 -21.15 -8.37 3.91
C ASN A 75 -21.72 -9.49 4.79
N ALA A 76 -21.02 -10.63 4.89
CA ALA A 76 -21.41 -11.74 5.76
C ALA A 76 -21.37 -11.32 7.24
N VAL A 77 -20.29 -10.66 7.67
CA VAL A 77 -20.18 -10.10 9.03
C VAL A 77 -21.29 -9.07 9.27
N ALA A 78 -21.56 -8.18 8.31
CA ALA A 78 -22.63 -7.19 8.45
C ALA A 78 -23.99 -7.88 8.67
N ASN A 79 -24.31 -8.90 7.86
CA ASN A 79 -25.55 -9.67 8.01
C ASN A 79 -25.63 -10.42 9.35
N GLN A 80 -24.49 -10.92 9.85
CA GLN A 80 -24.41 -11.61 11.12
C GLN A 80 -24.72 -10.69 12.31
N VAL A 81 -24.14 -9.48 12.35
CA VAL A 81 -24.25 -8.60 13.52
C VAL A 81 -25.50 -7.72 13.49
N ARG A 82 -26.02 -7.39 12.30
CA ARG A 82 -27.15 -6.46 12.09
C ARG A 82 -28.38 -6.72 12.98
N PRO A 83 -28.84 -7.97 13.20
CA PRO A 83 -30.02 -8.20 14.05
C PRO A 83 -29.83 -7.79 15.51
N SER A 84 -28.59 -7.81 16.00
CA SER A 84 -28.21 -7.57 17.39
C SER A 84 -27.70 -6.15 17.65
N MET A 85 -27.49 -5.36 16.60
CA MET A 85 -27.07 -3.95 16.71
C MET A 85 -28.26 -3.04 17.00
N ASN A 86 -28.05 -2.10 17.92
CA ASN A 86 -29.08 -1.19 18.43
C ASN A 86 -28.55 0.23 18.73
N GLY A 87 -27.31 0.53 18.34
CA GLY A 87 -26.73 1.86 18.47
C GLY A 87 -27.51 2.89 17.65
N PRO A 88 -27.67 4.13 18.15
CA PRO A 88 -28.49 5.14 17.51
C PRO A 88 -27.87 5.72 16.22
N ARG A 89 -26.55 5.66 16.01
CA ARG A 89 -25.91 6.17 14.78
C ARG A 89 -25.84 5.11 13.69
N LEU A 90 -25.21 3.96 13.97
CA LEU A 90 -25.05 2.89 12.98
C LEU A 90 -26.16 1.85 13.06
N GLY A 91 -26.31 1.19 14.22
CA GLY A 91 -27.40 0.26 14.49
C GLY A 91 -27.60 -0.77 13.38
N ARG A 92 -28.87 -0.98 13.02
CA ARG A 92 -29.28 -1.94 11.97
C ARG A 92 -28.95 -1.48 10.55
N SER A 93 -28.42 -0.27 10.36
CA SER A 93 -27.99 0.24 9.05
C SER A 93 -26.62 -0.29 8.63
N VAL A 94 -25.95 -1.07 9.48
CA VAL A 94 -24.65 -1.69 9.17
C VAL A 94 -24.66 -2.49 7.87
N ASN A 95 -23.70 -2.21 7.01
CA ASN A 95 -23.47 -2.91 5.74
C ASN A 95 -21.98 -3.26 5.56
N GLY A 96 -21.64 -3.92 4.45
CA GLY A 96 -20.26 -4.34 4.19
C GLY A 96 -19.26 -3.19 4.17
N TYR A 97 -19.68 -1.98 3.78
CA TYR A 97 -18.80 -0.80 3.84
C TYR A 97 -18.46 -0.41 5.27
N ASN A 98 -19.44 -0.35 6.17
CA ASN A 98 -19.13 -0.04 7.58
C ASN A 98 -18.23 -1.12 8.19
N VAL A 99 -18.44 -2.39 7.82
CA VAL A 99 -17.60 -3.51 8.27
C VAL A 99 -16.18 -3.39 7.71
N SER A 100 -15.98 -3.01 6.45
CA SER A 100 -14.63 -2.82 5.89
C SER A 100 -13.87 -1.69 6.60
N CYS A 101 -14.57 -0.62 7.01
CA CYS A 101 -14.03 0.45 7.86
C CYS A 101 -13.67 -0.04 9.27
N ALA A 102 -14.56 -0.78 9.92
CA ALA A 102 -14.27 -1.39 11.22
C ALA A 102 -13.13 -2.42 11.13
N ARG A 103 -13.01 -3.13 10.00
CA ARG A 103 -11.94 -4.11 9.71
C ARG A 103 -10.58 -3.44 9.66
N VAL A 104 -10.42 -2.32 8.93
CA VAL A 104 -9.12 -1.61 8.89
C VAL A 104 -8.74 -1.02 10.25
N ILE A 105 -9.70 -0.46 11.01
CA ILE A 105 -9.45 0.02 12.39
C ILE A 105 -8.98 -1.15 13.27
N THR A 106 -9.73 -2.25 13.28
CA THR A 106 -9.45 -3.43 14.09
C THR A 106 -8.09 -4.04 13.76
N ARG A 107 -7.77 -4.16 12.47
CA ARG A 107 -6.48 -4.66 11.97
C ARG A 107 -5.33 -3.75 12.38
N THR A 108 -5.50 -2.43 12.27
CA THR A 108 -4.47 -1.46 12.67
C THR A 108 -4.15 -1.58 14.15
N VAL A 109 -5.17 -1.68 15.01
CA VAL A 109 -4.97 -1.87 16.46
C VAL A 109 -4.30 -3.21 16.76
N LYS A 110 -4.73 -4.30 16.13
CA LYS A 110 -4.14 -5.63 16.32
C LYS A 110 -2.68 -5.66 15.87
N GLY A 111 -2.35 -5.00 14.76
CA GLY A 111 -0.99 -4.85 14.26
C GLY A 111 -0.06 -4.10 15.22
N ARG A 112 -0.60 -3.19 16.03
CA ARG A 112 0.17 -2.53 17.10
C ARG A 112 0.40 -3.40 18.34
N GLY A 113 -0.06 -4.64 18.35
CA GLY A 113 0.00 -5.53 19.50
C GLY A 113 -0.85 -5.07 20.69
N LEU A 114 -1.87 -4.22 20.46
CA LEU A 114 -2.75 -3.73 21.51
C LEU A 114 -3.93 -4.68 21.75
N ASP A 115 -4.48 -4.65 22.97
CA ASP A 115 -5.62 -5.47 23.37
C ASP A 115 -6.88 -5.20 22.53
N LYS A 116 -7.76 -6.21 22.41
CA LYS A 116 -9.08 -6.11 21.74
C LYS A 116 -9.87 -4.89 22.17
N ARG A 117 -9.78 -4.53 23.45
CA ARG A 117 -10.45 -3.37 24.01
C ARG A 117 -10.05 -2.07 23.33
N ALA A 118 -8.81 -1.90 22.89
CA ALA A 118 -8.39 -0.72 22.14
C ALA A 118 -9.11 -0.62 20.78
N ALA A 119 -9.38 -1.75 20.12
CA ALA A 119 -10.15 -1.77 18.88
C ALA A 119 -11.61 -1.44 19.14
N VAL A 120 -12.19 -1.94 20.23
CA VAL A 120 -13.55 -1.54 20.65
C VAL A 120 -13.60 -0.02 20.86
N ILE A 121 -12.65 0.57 21.60
CA ILE A 121 -12.58 2.02 21.83
C ILE A 121 -12.49 2.80 20.51
N ALA A 122 -11.61 2.39 19.60
CA ALA A 122 -11.44 3.05 18.31
C ALA A 122 -12.68 2.93 17.41
N VAL A 123 -13.28 1.73 17.31
CA VAL A 123 -14.50 1.51 16.52
C VAL A 123 -15.68 2.25 17.14
N THR A 124 -15.84 2.27 18.46
CA THR A 124 -16.85 3.10 19.14
C THR A 124 -16.69 4.57 18.76
N THR A 125 -15.44 5.06 18.77
CA THR A 125 -15.16 6.45 18.38
C THR A 125 -15.57 6.69 16.94
N ALA A 126 -15.17 5.84 15.99
CA ALA A 126 -15.50 6.03 14.58
C ALA A 126 -17.00 5.88 14.26
N ILE A 127 -17.73 4.98 14.94
CA ILE A 127 -19.20 4.92 14.85
C ILE A 127 -19.80 6.22 15.35
N THR A 128 -19.27 6.74 16.46
CA THR A 128 -19.74 8.00 17.00
C THR A 128 -19.46 9.09 15.97
N GLU A 129 -18.20 9.42 15.71
CA GLU A 129 -17.83 10.57 14.89
C GLU A 129 -18.43 10.57 13.48
N SER A 130 -18.50 9.43 12.81
CA SER A 130 -18.84 9.39 11.39
C SER A 130 -19.85 8.31 11.00
N THR A 131 -20.45 7.60 11.95
CA THR A 131 -21.26 6.41 11.65
C THR A 131 -20.45 5.36 10.87
N LEU A 132 -19.13 5.27 11.12
CA LEU A 132 -18.17 4.47 10.34
C LEU A 132 -18.13 4.84 8.84
N HIS A 133 -18.06 6.13 8.52
CA HIS A 133 -17.78 6.62 7.18
C HIS A 133 -16.47 7.40 7.13
N ASN A 134 -15.66 7.17 6.09
CA ASN A 134 -14.41 7.89 5.89
C ASN A 134 -14.62 9.16 5.08
N TYR A 135 -15.14 10.23 5.71
CA TYR A 135 -15.49 11.47 5.01
C TYR A 135 -14.27 12.17 4.40
N THR A 136 -14.31 12.43 3.10
CA THR A 136 -13.25 13.13 2.36
C THR A 136 -13.51 14.63 2.22
N VAL A 137 -14.73 15.06 2.55
CA VAL A 137 -15.13 16.46 2.55
C VAL A 137 -15.58 16.81 3.96
N ALA A 138 -15.06 17.91 4.48
CA ALA A 138 -15.44 18.40 5.80
C ALA A 138 -16.89 18.93 5.76
N ALA A 139 -17.76 18.35 6.57
CA ALA A 139 -19.15 18.78 6.71
C ALA A 139 -19.31 19.80 7.86
N ASP A 140 -18.49 19.70 8.90
CA ASP A 140 -18.41 20.62 10.02
C ASP A 140 -16.95 21.03 10.25
N HIS A 141 -16.68 22.33 10.21
CA HIS A 141 -15.32 22.90 10.20
C HIS A 141 -14.38 22.27 9.15
N ASP A 142 -13.19 21.81 9.56
CA ASP A 142 -12.17 21.12 8.76
C ASP A 142 -12.03 19.64 9.19
N SER A 143 -13.06 19.06 9.81
CA SER A 143 -13.05 17.67 10.29
C SER A 143 -13.14 16.66 9.15
N LEU A 144 -12.29 15.64 9.17
CA LEU A 144 -12.17 14.65 8.09
C LEU A 144 -12.05 13.21 8.63
N GLY A 145 -12.36 12.26 7.75
CA GLY A 145 -12.12 10.84 7.91
C GLY A 145 -12.97 10.14 8.96
N LEU A 146 -12.58 8.90 9.27
CA LEU A 146 -13.30 8.00 10.18
C LEU A 146 -13.52 8.57 11.59
N PHE A 147 -12.59 9.41 12.05
CA PHE A 147 -12.57 9.92 13.42
C PHE A 147 -12.95 11.40 13.49
N GLN A 148 -13.40 12.01 12.38
CA GLN A 148 -13.71 13.45 12.26
C GLN A 148 -12.63 14.33 12.89
N GLN A 149 -11.37 13.99 12.63
CA GLN A 149 -10.22 14.69 13.18
C GLN A 149 -9.95 15.96 12.38
N ARG A 150 -9.34 16.97 13.02
CA ARG A 150 -9.14 18.30 12.42
C ARG A 150 -7.66 18.59 12.17
N PRO A 151 -7.27 18.97 10.95
CA PRO A 151 -5.91 19.45 10.65
C PRO A 151 -5.53 20.66 11.51
N SER A 152 -6.45 21.61 11.68
CA SER A 152 -6.25 22.80 12.53
C SER A 152 -5.98 22.50 14.01
N GLN A 153 -6.29 21.30 14.49
CA GLN A 153 -6.00 20.85 15.86
C GLN A 153 -4.74 19.96 15.93
N GLY A 154 -4.00 19.82 14.83
CA GLY A 154 -2.73 19.10 14.80
C GLY A 154 -2.86 17.58 14.73
N TRP A 155 -4.01 17.04 14.30
CA TRP A 155 -4.18 15.59 14.13
C TRP A 155 -3.44 15.02 12.91
N GLY A 156 -3.22 15.84 11.88
CA GLY A 156 -2.58 15.46 10.62
C GLY A 156 -3.02 16.34 9.46
N THR A 157 -2.46 16.13 8.27
CA THR A 157 -2.93 16.78 7.05
C THR A 157 -4.26 16.18 6.58
N PRO A 158 -5.04 16.87 5.72
CA PRO A 158 -6.27 16.31 5.16
C PRO A 158 -6.14 14.88 4.60
N ALA A 159 -5.08 14.57 3.83
CA ALA A 159 -4.81 13.20 3.36
C ALA A 159 -4.71 12.19 4.48
N GLN A 160 -3.86 12.53 5.46
CA GLN A 160 -3.54 11.66 6.56
C GLN A 160 -4.82 11.34 7.34
N LEU A 161 -5.71 12.31 7.52
CA LEU A 161 -6.97 12.10 8.23
C LEU A 161 -7.99 11.30 7.41
N THR A 162 -7.94 11.35 6.09
CA THR A 162 -8.73 10.49 5.20
C THR A 162 -8.11 9.11 4.94
N ASP A 163 -6.90 8.84 5.43
CA ASP A 163 -6.30 7.50 5.45
C ASP A 163 -6.72 6.78 6.75
N PRO A 164 -7.55 5.72 6.67
CA PRO A 164 -8.01 4.98 7.85
C PRO A 164 -6.90 4.43 8.74
N VAL A 165 -5.76 4.03 8.17
CA VAL A 165 -4.64 3.46 8.94
C VAL A 165 -3.95 4.57 9.73
N TYR A 166 -3.63 5.69 9.08
CA TYR A 166 -3.07 6.86 9.77
C TYR A 166 -4.02 7.39 10.83
N ALA A 167 -5.29 7.63 10.49
CA ALA A 167 -6.26 8.22 11.41
C ALA A 167 -6.48 7.34 12.64
N THR A 168 -6.50 6.01 12.46
CA THR A 168 -6.54 5.04 13.57
C THR A 168 -5.28 5.16 14.42
N ASN A 169 -4.09 5.22 13.82
CA ASN A 169 -2.83 5.37 14.55
C ASN A 169 -2.76 6.69 15.34
N ALA A 170 -3.21 7.79 14.74
CA ALA A 170 -3.28 9.10 15.38
C ALA A 170 -4.22 9.06 16.60
N PHE A 171 -5.42 8.48 16.45
CA PHE A 171 -6.36 8.27 17.54
C PHE A 171 -5.75 7.45 18.68
N ILE A 172 -5.16 6.29 18.36
CA ILE A 172 -4.54 5.41 19.37
C ILE A 172 -3.37 6.12 20.07
N ASN A 173 -2.54 6.88 19.35
CA ASN A 173 -1.45 7.65 19.95
C ASN A 173 -1.97 8.71 20.92
N ALA A 174 -3.07 9.38 20.60
CA ALA A 174 -3.73 10.30 21.52
C ALA A 174 -4.30 9.57 22.74
N MET A 175 -4.91 8.40 22.56
CA MET A 175 -5.40 7.55 23.65
C MET A 175 -4.28 7.16 24.61
N LEU A 176 -3.18 6.61 24.10
CA LEU A 176 -2.04 6.17 24.92
C LEU A 176 -1.39 7.33 25.68
N ARG A 177 -1.30 8.53 25.08
CA ARG A 177 -0.81 9.73 25.78
C ARG A 177 -1.74 10.19 26.91
N LYS A 178 -3.06 10.13 26.71
CA LYS A 178 -4.06 10.56 27.69
C LYS A 178 -4.34 9.52 28.78
N TYR A 179 -3.96 8.28 28.53
CA TYR A 179 -4.10 7.12 29.42
C TYR A 179 -2.78 6.37 29.55
N PRO A 180 -1.77 6.98 30.21
CA PRO A 180 -0.48 6.33 30.45
C PRO A 180 -0.64 5.07 31.32
N ASN A 181 0.40 4.22 31.32
CA ASN A 181 0.47 2.99 32.12
C ASN A 181 -0.72 2.03 31.90
N ASN A 182 -1.22 1.98 30.66
CA ASN A 182 -2.37 1.15 30.28
C ASN A 182 -3.66 1.44 31.06
N SER A 183 -3.81 2.66 31.61
CA SER A 183 -5.03 3.04 32.36
C SER A 183 -6.33 2.95 31.54
N TRP A 184 -6.24 2.95 30.20
CA TRP A 184 -7.37 2.73 29.27
C TRP A 184 -7.91 1.29 29.28
N MET A 185 -7.18 0.32 29.84
CA MET A 185 -7.61 -1.08 29.96
C MET A 185 -8.81 -1.27 30.89
N SER A 186 -9.12 -0.26 31.70
CA SER A 186 -10.22 -0.26 32.66
C SER A 186 -11.09 0.99 32.51
N GLY A 187 -12.23 1.04 33.18
CA GLY A 187 -13.15 2.19 33.13
C GLY A 187 -14.17 2.13 31.99
N ASP A 188 -14.95 3.19 31.86
CA ASP A 188 -16.00 3.31 30.84
C ASP A 188 -15.41 3.65 29.46
N ILE A 189 -15.80 2.90 28.42
CA ILE A 189 -15.28 3.10 27.05
C ILE A 189 -15.73 4.44 26.50
N GLY A 190 -16.98 4.85 26.74
CA GLY A 190 -17.50 6.13 26.26
C GLY A 190 -16.72 7.31 26.83
N ALA A 191 -16.42 7.27 28.12
CA ALA A 191 -15.59 8.25 28.80
C ALA A 191 -14.16 8.30 28.24
N ILE A 192 -13.59 7.14 27.86
CA ILE A 192 -12.29 7.07 27.20
C ILE A 192 -12.34 7.77 25.84
N CYS A 193 -13.29 7.41 24.97
CA CYS A 193 -13.47 8.03 23.66
C CYS A 193 -13.62 9.55 23.78
N GLN A 194 -14.50 10.01 24.68
CA GLN A 194 -14.74 11.43 24.96
C GLN A 194 -13.47 12.15 25.40
N LYS A 195 -12.66 11.56 26.30
CA LYS A 195 -11.41 12.21 26.75
C LYS A 195 -10.41 12.33 25.60
N VAL A 196 -10.37 11.35 24.69
CA VAL A 196 -9.48 11.37 23.54
C VAL A 196 -9.89 12.43 22.54
N GLN A 197 -11.15 12.45 22.12
CA GLN A 197 -11.67 13.35 21.09
C GLN A 197 -12.02 14.76 21.57
N VAL A 198 -12.38 14.91 22.85
CA VAL A 198 -12.82 16.19 23.43
C VAL A 198 -14.05 16.74 22.68
N SER A 199 -15.09 15.91 22.54
CA SER A 199 -16.34 16.30 21.85
C SER A 199 -17.26 17.15 22.74
N ALA A 200 -18.16 17.92 22.11
CA ALA A 200 -19.15 18.75 22.79
C ALA A 200 -20.32 17.93 23.39
N VAL A 201 -20.43 16.61 23.08
CA VAL A 201 -21.54 15.76 23.52
C VAL A 201 -21.03 14.44 24.15
N PRO A 202 -20.65 14.47 25.45
CA PRO A 202 -19.98 13.35 26.14
C PRO A 202 -20.72 12.01 26.11
N ASP A 203 -22.05 12.03 26.23
CA ASP A 203 -22.87 10.82 26.39
C ASP A 203 -23.12 10.07 25.07
N ALA A 204 -22.59 10.57 23.94
CA ALA A 204 -22.81 9.97 22.64
C ALA A 204 -22.08 8.63 22.46
N TYR A 205 -20.83 8.53 22.93
CA TYR A 205 -19.99 7.36 22.69
C TYR A 205 -20.50 6.11 23.40
N GLY A 206 -20.97 6.24 24.64
CA GLY A 206 -21.45 5.12 25.45
C GLY A 206 -22.56 4.31 24.77
N ARG A 207 -23.38 4.97 23.95
CA ARG A 207 -24.51 4.35 23.23
C ARG A 207 -24.07 3.46 22.06
N GLU A 208 -22.87 3.67 21.54
CA GLU A 208 -22.32 2.94 20.39
C GLU A 208 -21.37 1.81 20.81
N VAL A 209 -21.08 1.66 22.11
CA VAL A 209 -20.12 0.67 22.63
C VAL A 209 -20.55 -0.76 22.30
N HIS A 210 -21.83 -1.08 22.50
CA HIS A 210 -22.38 -2.42 22.23
C HIS A 210 -22.20 -2.82 20.76
N ASP A 211 -22.55 -1.92 19.85
CA ASP A 211 -22.42 -2.11 18.40
C ASP A 211 -20.95 -2.29 17.98
N ALA A 212 -20.04 -1.48 18.53
CA ALA A 212 -18.61 -1.62 18.32
C ALA A 212 -18.07 -2.97 18.84
N GLN A 213 -18.55 -3.45 19.99
CA GLN A 213 -18.16 -4.74 20.54
C GLN A 213 -18.62 -5.89 19.64
N LEU A 214 -19.83 -5.84 19.08
CA LEU A 214 -20.31 -6.85 18.14
C LEU A 214 -19.43 -6.92 16.89
N LEU A 215 -19.15 -5.76 16.28
CA LEU A 215 -18.26 -5.66 15.12
C LEU A 215 -16.86 -6.17 15.43
N VAL A 216 -16.23 -5.65 16.50
CA VAL A 216 -14.88 -6.04 16.88
C VAL A 216 -14.83 -7.50 17.28
N ASN A 217 -15.80 -8.06 17.99
CA ASN A 217 -15.78 -9.50 18.32
C ASN A 217 -15.84 -10.38 17.07
N ALA A 218 -16.68 -10.03 16.09
CA ALA A 218 -16.76 -10.73 14.82
C ALA A 218 -15.43 -10.64 14.04
N LEU A 219 -14.79 -9.47 14.06
CA LEU A 219 -13.54 -9.20 13.32
C LEU A 219 -12.26 -9.67 14.06
N TRP A 220 -12.27 -9.70 15.39
CA TRP A 220 -11.10 -9.96 16.24
C TRP A 220 -10.76 -11.45 16.32
N ASN A 221 -11.82 -12.27 16.45
CA ASN A 221 -11.75 -13.72 16.51
C ASN A 221 -12.10 -14.40 15.18
N GLY A 222 -12.63 -13.66 14.20
CA GLY A 222 -12.71 -14.09 12.80
C GLY A 222 -11.34 -14.26 12.13
N SER A 223 -10.27 -14.42 12.93
CA SER A 223 -8.88 -14.60 12.54
C SER A 223 -8.43 -16.07 12.67
N ALA A 224 -9.32 -17.02 12.46
CA ALA A 224 -8.91 -18.33 11.93
C ALA A 224 -8.78 -18.30 10.39
N ASP A 225 -9.17 -17.18 9.76
CA ASP A 225 -8.98 -16.99 8.33
C ASP A 225 -8.87 -15.48 8.03
N LEU A 226 -7.68 -14.92 8.19
CA LEU A 226 -7.37 -13.63 7.56
C LEU A 226 -7.14 -13.80 6.04
N GLY A 227 -7.37 -15.01 5.51
CA GLY A 227 -6.83 -15.49 4.25
C GLY A 227 -5.35 -15.77 4.43
N VAL A 228 -4.96 -17.04 4.24
CA VAL A 228 -3.62 -17.29 3.73
C VAL A 228 -3.58 -16.63 2.36
N LEU A 229 -2.52 -15.89 2.06
CA LEU A 229 -2.38 -15.23 0.78
C LEU A 229 -2.22 -16.31 -0.30
N ASP A 230 -3.20 -16.44 -1.20
CA ASP A 230 -3.17 -17.41 -2.29
C ASP A 230 -2.55 -16.80 -3.54
N PHE A 231 -1.49 -17.41 -4.05
CA PHE A 231 -0.72 -16.93 -5.19
C PHE A 231 -1.09 -17.67 -6.47
N TYR A 232 -1.39 -16.89 -7.50
CA TYR A 232 -1.77 -17.35 -8.83
C TYR A 232 -0.77 -16.79 -9.83
N LEU A 233 0.26 -17.57 -10.13
CA LEU A 233 1.40 -17.14 -10.94
C LEU A 233 1.32 -17.67 -12.38
N SER A 234 1.82 -16.88 -13.33
CA SER A 234 1.87 -17.23 -14.75
C SER A 234 3.28 -17.05 -15.29
N ASP A 235 3.82 -18.06 -15.96
CA ASP A 235 5.08 -18.05 -16.71
C ASP A 235 4.88 -17.48 -18.14
N ASN A 236 3.72 -16.87 -18.42
CA ASN A 236 3.38 -16.34 -19.73
C ASN A 236 2.68 -14.98 -19.63
N GLN A 237 3.36 -13.95 -20.13
CA GLN A 237 2.90 -12.56 -20.17
C GLN A 237 1.63 -12.31 -20.97
N SER A 238 1.26 -13.24 -21.86
CA SER A 238 0.02 -13.16 -22.64
C SER A 238 -1.12 -14.01 -22.06
N SER A 239 -0.87 -14.79 -21.01
CA SER A 239 -1.89 -15.62 -20.37
C SER A 239 -2.83 -14.78 -19.51
N SER A 240 -4.12 -15.07 -19.57
CA SER A 240 -5.13 -14.48 -18.68
C SER A 240 -5.43 -15.35 -17.44
N ALA A 241 -4.67 -16.41 -17.23
CA ALA A 241 -4.85 -17.36 -16.12
C ALA A 241 -3.51 -17.93 -15.64
N ALA A 242 -3.47 -18.39 -14.39
CA ALA A 242 -2.28 -19.01 -13.81
C ALA A 242 -1.84 -20.23 -14.61
N THR A 243 -0.53 -20.33 -14.88
CA THR A 243 0.11 -21.50 -15.48
C THR A 243 0.79 -22.38 -14.44
N ARG A 244 0.98 -21.85 -13.22
CA ARG A 244 1.59 -22.55 -12.10
C ARG A 244 0.54 -23.07 -11.12
N PRO A 245 0.85 -24.12 -10.33
CA PRO A 245 0.00 -24.54 -9.23
C PRO A 245 -0.22 -23.40 -8.22
N VAL A 246 -1.47 -23.21 -7.81
CA VAL A 246 -1.83 -22.26 -6.75
C VAL A 246 -1.26 -22.75 -5.42
N PHE A 247 -0.66 -21.85 -4.67
CA PHE A 247 -0.12 -22.13 -3.34
C PHE A 247 -0.36 -20.93 -2.43
N SER A 248 -0.16 -21.14 -1.13
CA SER A 248 -0.48 -20.14 -0.12
C SER A 248 0.74 -19.83 0.75
N TYR A 249 1.04 -18.56 0.97
CA TYR A 249 2.21 -18.15 1.76
C TYR A 249 2.00 -16.82 2.50
N GLY A 250 2.23 -16.81 3.81
CA GLY A 250 1.95 -15.63 4.63
C GLY A 250 0.45 -15.38 4.80
N ASN A 251 0.11 -14.32 5.54
CA ASN A 251 -1.27 -14.05 5.93
C ASN A 251 -1.60 -12.57 5.72
N SER A 252 -2.84 -12.24 5.36
CA SER A 252 -3.26 -10.84 5.36
C SER A 252 -3.13 -10.23 6.78
N PRO A 253 -2.58 -9.01 6.97
CA PRO A 253 -2.32 -7.97 5.97
C PRO A 253 -0.86 -7.87 5.51
N MET A 254 -0.11 -8.97 5.50
CA MET A 254 1.25 -8.96 4.98
C MET A 254 1.27 -8.53 3.51
N VAL A 255 2.35 -7.85 3.13
CA VAL A 255 2.60 -7.37 1.77
C VAL A 255 3.37 -8.47 1.04
N PRO A 256 2.89 -8.97 -0.11
CA PRO A 256 3.67 -9.90 -0.94
C PRO A 256 4.90 -9.17 -1.46
N ILE A 257 6.04 -9.84 -1.43
CA ILE A 257 7.27 -9.40 -2.07
C ILE A 257 7.84 -10.56 -2.87
N THR A 258 8.62 -10.28 -3.89
CA THR A 258 9.22 -11.30 -4.75
C THR A 258 10.68 -10.94 -4.95
N GLY A 259 11.51 -11.95 -5.20
CA GLY A 259 12.93 -11.78 -5.49
C GLY A 259 13.63 -13.12 -5.70
N ASP A 260 14.79 -13.08 -6.37
CA ASP A 260 15.75 -14.16 -6.47
C ASP A 260 16.72 -14.10 -5.27
N TRP A 261 16.33 -14.75 -4.18
CA TRP A 261 17.06 -14.64 -2.91
C TRP A 261 18.40 -15.41 -2.88
N ASP A 262 18.61 -16.36 -3.79
CA ASP A 262 19.80 -17.21 -3.81
C ASP A 262 20.63 -17.18 -5.10
N GLY A 263 20.18 -16.46 -6.13
CA GLY A 263 20.90 -16.21 -7.38
C GLY A 263 20.70 -17.32 -8.41
N ASP A 264 19.66 -18.15 -8.27
CA ASP A 264 19.37 -19.25 -9.19
C ASP A 264 18.62 -18.79 -10.46
N GLY A 265 18.28 -17.50 -10.53
CA GLY A 265 17.58 -16.86 -11.64
C GLY A 265 16.07 -17.03 -11.58
N LYS A 266 15.51 -17.51 -10.46
CA LYS A 266 14.06 -17.65 -10.28
C LYS A 266 13.60 -16.78 -9.13
N ASP A 267 12.56 -16.02 -9.40
CA ASP A 267 11.86 -15.31 -8.35
C ASP A 267 11.00 -16.26 -7.52
N THR A 268 11.03 -16.05 -6.22
CA THR A 268 10.08 -16.68 -5.29
C THR A 268 9.34 -15.67 -4.46
N VAL A 269 8.15 -16.07 -4.03
CA VAL A 269 7.28 -15.26 -3.19
C VAL A 269 7.73 -15.30 -1.74
N SER A 270 7.79 -14.11 -1.15
CA SER A 270 8.03 -13.83 0.26
C SER A 270 7.01 -12.81 0.77
N THR A 271 7.02 -12.48 2.06
CA THR A 271 6.08 -11.50 2.63
C THR A 271 6.72 -10.55 3.63
N TYR A 272 6.12 -9.37 3.79
CA TYR A 272 6.49 -8.38 4.78
C TYR A 272 5.29 -8.03 5.66
N ASP A 273 5.45 -8.12 6.98
CA ASP A 273 4.48 -7.61 7.94
C ASP A 273 4.77 -6.12 8.22
N PRO A 274 3.98 -5.19 7.64
CA PRO A 274 4.19 -3.77 7.84
C PRO A 274 3.89 -3.34 9.27
N THR A 275 3.13 -4.10 10.05
CA THR A 275 2.77 -3.70 11.41
C THR A 275 3.91 -3.89 12.39
N ALA A 276 4.82 -4.82 12.06
CA ALA A 276 6.01 -5.12 12.85
C ALA A 276 7.32 -4.64 12.21
N GLY A 277 7.31 -4.27 10.93
CA GLY A 277 8.57 -4.03 10.19
C GLY A 277 9.34 -5.34 9.97
N ARG A 278 8.64 -6.44 9.69
CA ARG A 278 9.22 -7.80 9.68
C ARG A 278 9.14 -8.44 8.31
N PHE A 279 10.27 -8.94 7.82
CA PHE A 279 10.36 -9.73 6.59
C PHE A 279 10.27 -11.23 6.89
N PHE A 280 9.61 -11.95 6.00
CA PHE A 280 9.46 -13.41 5.97
C PHE A 280 9.89 -13.88 4.58
N ILE A 281 11.13 -14.36 4.49
CA ILE A 281 11.78 -14.74 3.22
C ILE A 281 11.68 -16.25 3.00
N SER A 282 11.33 -16.66 1.79
CA SER A 282 11.24 -18.04 1.35
C SER A 282 11.75 -18.19 -0.08
N ASN A 283 12.78 -19.01 -0.27
CA ASN A 283 13.22 -19.48 -1.59
C ASN A 283 12.53 -20.77 -2.05
N ASN A 284 11.36 -21.08 -1.46
CA ASN A 284 10.55 -22.23 -1.86
C ASN A 284 9.38 -21.75 -2.73
N PRO A 285 9.22 -22.23 -3.98
CA PRO A 285 8.13 -21.83 -4.88
C PRO A 285 6.79 -22.50 -4.54
N ALA A 286 6.54 -22.84 -3.27
CA ALA A 286 5.36 -23.56 -2.80
C ALA A 286 4.98 -23.14 -1.38
N SER A 287 3.81 -23.58 -0.91
CA SER A 287 3.35 -23.33 0.46
C SER A 287 4.38 -23.82 1.49
N GLY A 288 4.53 -23.07 2.58
CA GLY A 288 5.50 -23.41 3.62
C GLY A 288 5.71 -22.31 4.65
N GLN A 289 6.66 -22.55 5.54
CA GLN A 289 7.14 -21.54 6.48
C GLN A 289 8.27 -20.71 5.85
N ALA A 290 8.45 -19.48 6.33
CA ALA A 290 9.61 -18.68 5.97
C ALA A 290 10.91 -19.40 6.35
N GLN A 291 11.90 -19.37 5.45
CA GLN A 291 13.25 -19.86 5.72
C GLN A 291 14.04 -18.86 6.57
N TYR A 292 13.80 -17.56 6.35
CA TYR A 292 14.43 -16.48 7.10
C TYR A 292 13.37 -15.48 7.58
N THR A 293 13.54 -14.98 8.81
CA THR A 293 12.64 -13.99 9.38
C THR A 293 13.44 -13.00 10.20
N PHE A 294 13.28 -11.70 9.91
CA PHE A 294 14.04 -10.65 10.57
C PHE A 294 13.27 -9.33 10.54
N LEU A 295 13.61 -8.43 11.48
CA LEU A 295 13.13 -7.05 11.46
C LEU A 295 14.04 -6.23 10.55
N TYR A 296 13.47 -5.31 9.79
CA TYR A 296 14.22 -4.34 9.02
C TYR A 296 13.33 -3.13 8.74
N GLY A 297 13.69 -1.98 9.31
CA GLY A 297 12.87 -0.78 9.30
C GLY A 297 11.90 -0.65 10.48
N ASP A 298 11.30 0.53 10.58
CA ASP A 298 10.25 0.81 11.56
C ASP A 298 8.90 0.22 11.10
N PRO A 299 7.97 -0.05 12.04
CA PRO A 299 6.59 -0.31 11.70
C PRO A 299 6.02 0.70 10.70
N TYR A 300 5.37 0.17 9.67
CA TYR A 300 4.73 0.86 8.54
C TYR A 300 5.70 1.45 7.51
N ALA A 301 6.99 1.12 7.57
CA ALA A 301 7.88 1.36 6.45
C ALA A 301 7.40 0.60 5.20
N VAL A 302 7.64 1.17 4.01
CA VAL A 302 7.19 0.59 2.74
C VAL A 302 8.29 -0.30 2.18
N PRO A 303 8.06 -1.63 2.02
CA PRO A 303 9.09 -2.53 1.54
C PRO A 303 9.34 -2.32 0.04
N PHE A 304 10.56 -2.62 -0.40
CA PHE A 304 10.93 -2.81 -1.80
C PHE A 304 12.04 -3.86 -1.89
N VAL A 305 12.28 -4.40 -3.08
CA VAL A 305 13.25 -5.46 -3.34
C VAL A 305 14.13 -5.03 -4.51
N GLY A 306 15.38 -5.46 -4.49
CA GLY A 306 16.32 -5.33 -5.60
C GLY A 306 17.73 -5.72 -5.19
N ASP A 307 18.63 -5.74 -6.15
CA ASP A 307 20.07 -5.96 -5.95
C ASP A 307 20.87 -4.71 -6.32
N TRP A 308 21.09 -3.89 -5.31
CA TRP A 308 21.90 -2.69 -5.41
C TRP A 308 23.41 -2.95 -5.37
N ASP A 309 23.90 -4.18 -5.13
CA ASP A 309 25.33 -4.48 -5.07
C ASP A 309 25.88 -5.20 -6.32
N GLY A 310 24.98 -5.82 -7.10
CA GLY A 310 25.26 -6.45 -8.38
C GLY A 310 25.77 -7.88 -8.26
N ASP A 311 25.55 -8.57 -7.13
CA ASP A 311 26.02 -9.93 -6.90
C ASP A 311 25.16 -11.03 -7.53
N GLY A 312 24.02 -10.66 -8.11
CA GLY A 312 23.10 -11.62 -8.72
C GLY A 312 21.92 -11.99 -7.80
N LYS A 313 21.84 -11.48 -6.57
CA LYS A 313 20.81 -11.83 -5.59
C LYS A 313 20.06 -10.63 -5.08
N ASP A 314 18.77 -10.83 -4.87
CA ASP A 314 17.92 -9.79 -4.35
C ASP A 314 18.07 -9.63 -2.84
N ASN A 315 18.04 -8.37 -2.42
CA ASN A 315 17.96 -7.97 -1.03
C ASN A 315 16.69 -7.15 -0.79
N VAL A 316 16.41 -6.91 0.50
CA VAL A 316 15.23 -6.16 0.91
C VAL A 316 15.57 -4.75 1.37
N GLY A 317 14.69 -3.82 1.01
CA GLY A 317 14.78 -2.42 1.37
C GLY A 317 13.48 -1.94 2.01
N VAL A 318 13.56 -0.83 2.73
CA VAL A 318 12.39 -0.12 3.25
C VAL A 318 12.49 1.37 3.00
N ARG A 319 11.38 2.00 2.62
CA ARG A 319 11.27 3.46 2.49
C ARG A 319 10.53 4.04 3.69
N MET A 320 11.16 5.03 4.31
CA MET A 320 10.62 5.78 5.45
C MET A 320 10.74 7.28 5.15
N GLY A 321 9.59 7.95 4.99
CA GLY A 321 9.57 9.32 4.47
C GLY A 321 10.11 9.36 3.04
N ASN A 322 11.16 10.16 2.80
CA ASN A 322 11.85 10.25 1.52
C ASN A 322 13.16 9.45 1.46
N VAL A 323 13.48 8.66 2.50
CA VAL A 323 14.74 7.92 2.59
C VAL A 323 14.51 6.44 2.32
N PHE A 324 15.28 5.90 1.38
CA PHE A 324 15.41 4.48 1.08
C PHE A 324 16.53 3.91 1.95
N TYR A 325 16.23 2.83 2.69
CA TYR A 325 17.20 2.06 3.47
C TYR A 325 17.33 0.69 2.83
N MET A 326 18.48 0.40 2.24
CA MET A 326 18.77 -0.78 1.43
C MET A 326 19.69 -1.71 2.20
N ARG A 327 19.27 -2.97 2.41
CA ARG A 327 20.09 -3.95 3.12
C ARG A 327 21.21 -4.48 2.21
N THR A 328 22.46 -4.20 2.52
CA THR A 328 23.62 -4.64 1.71
C THR A 328 24.24 -5.96 2.18
N SER A 329 23.63 -6.61 3.18
CA SER A 329 24.01 -7.95 3.61
C SER A 329 22.97 -8.95 3.12
N PRO A 330 23.38 -10.16 2.67
CA PRO A 330 22.43 -11.14 2.17
C PRO A 330 21.33 -11.44 3.18
N VAL A 331 20.08 -11.48 2.71
CA VAL A 331 18.89 -11.77 3.54
C VAL A 331 18.94 -13.13 4.25
N THR A 332 19.80 -14.03 3.77
CA THR A 332 20.07 -15.36 4.32
C THR A 332 21.01 -15.34 5.53
N THR A 333 21.58 -14.18 5.89
CA THR A 333 22.54 -14.02 6.99
C THR A 333 21.94 -13.24 8.16
N ALA A 334 22.52 -13.43 9.35
CA ALA A 334 22.15 -12.65 10.53
C ALA A 334 22.79 -11.25 10.58
N THR A 335 23.81 -11.01 9.75
CA THR A 335 24.46 -9.69 9.65
C THR A 335 23.51 -8.73 8.98
N GLU A 336 23.40 -7.51 9.52
CA GLU A 336 22.65 -6.40 8.93
C GLU A 336 23.63 -5.28 8.60
N THR A 337 23.83 -5.03 7.31
CA THR A 337 24.50 -3.82 6.81
C THR A 337 23.51 -3.05 5.95
N THR A 338 23.56 -1.72 6.01
CA THR A 338 22.58 -0.85 5.37
C THR A 338 23.27 0.30 4.64
N GLN A 339 22.79 0.59 3.45
CA GLN A 339 23.03 1.83 2.74
C GLN A 339 21.73 2.65 2.73
N SER A 340 21.85 3.99 2.75
CA SER A 340 20.68 4.86 2.66
C SER A 340 20.82 5.97 1.64
N VAL A 341 19.72 6.31 0.97
CA VAL A 341 19.64 7.35 -0.04
C VAL A 341 18.34 8.14 0.14
N ALA A 342 18.40 9.47 0.06
CA ALA A 342 17.20 10.32 0.03
C ALA A 342 16.80 10.60 -1.43
N TYR A 343 15.59 10.19 -1.81
CA TYR A 343 15.10 10.35 -3.18
C TYR A 343 13.55 10.41 -3.24
N GLY A 344 13.04 11.27 -4.12
CA GLY A 344 11.60 11.54 -4.26
C GLY A 344 10.96 12.17 -3.02
N ASP A 345 9.69 12.55 -3.13
CA ASP A 345 8.92 13.07 -2.01
C ASP A 345 8.07 11.98 -1.35
N ALA A 346 7.63 12.23 -0.11
CA ALA A 346 6.54 11.46 0.47
C ALA A 346 5.20 12.07 0.00
N PRO A 347 4.22 11.28 -0.44
CA PRO A 347 4.08 9.85 -0.20
C PRO A 347 4.34 8.96 -1.45
N MET A 348 5.44 9.16 -2.19
CA MET A 348 5.72 8.30 -3.37
C MET A 348 5.95 6.82 -3.01
N ILE A 349 5.70 5.92 -3.96
CA ILE A 349 5.96 4.48 -3.84
C ILE A 349 7.43 4.21 -4.23
N PRO A 350 8.20 3.45 -3.42
CA PRO A 350 9.56 3.05 -3.78
C PRO A 350 9.54 2.07 -4.95
N LEU A 351 10.47 2.26 -5.88
CA LEU A 351 10.80 1.33 -6.96
C LEU A 351 12.31 1.07 -6.91
N ALA A 352 12.73 -0.08 -7.42
CA ALA A 352 14.13 -0.39 -7.71
C ALA A 352 14.18 -1.18 -9.01
N GLY A 353 15.21 -0.94 -9.81
CA GLY A 353 15.46 -1.68 -11.04
C GLY A 353 16.78 -1.26 -11.70
N ASP A 354 17.27 -2.12 -12.59
CA ASP A 354 18.42 -1.94 -13.46
C ASP A 354 18.00 -1.26 -14.76
N TRP A 355 17.98 0.07 -14.75
CA TRP A 355 17.45 0.85 -15.87
C TRP A 355 18.38 0.91 -17.09
N ASP A 356 19.67 0.60 -16.92
CA ASP A 356 20.67 0.71 -17.99
C ASP A 356 21.38 -0.60 -18.37
N GLY A 357 21.11 -1.68 -17.63
CA GLY A 357 21.58 -3.04 -17.91
C GLY A 357 22.97 -3.32 -17.37
N ASP A 358 23.39 -2.64 -16.29
CA ASP A 358 24.71 -2.82 -15.67
C ASP A 358 24.74 -3.93 -14.58
N GLY A 359 23.58 -4.52 -14.30
CA GLY A 359 23.37 -5.57 -13.31
C GLY A 359 23.11 -5.06 -11.90
N ARG A 360 22.98 -3.74 -11.68
CA ARG A 360 22.66 -3.15 -10.38
C ARG A 360 21.36 -2.37 -10.40
N ASP A 361 20.54 -2.67 -9.40
CA ASP A 361 19.30 -1.96 -9.20
C ASP A 361 19.55 -0.63 -8.52
N THR A 362 18.83 0.38 -8.97
CA THR A 362 18.91 1.73 -8.40
C THR A 362 17.52 2.24 -8.02
N VAL A 363 17.47 2.96 -6.90
CA VAL A 363 16.19 3.40 -6.34
C VAL A 363 15.54 4.49 -7.18
N SER A 364 14.24 4.32 -7.41
CA SER A 364 13.37 5.23 -8.13
C SER A 364 12.05 5.41 -7.36
N ALA A 365 11.19 6.30 -7.82
CA ALA A 365 9.95 6.63 -7.12
C ALA A 365 8.77 6.77 -8.08
N TYR A 366 7.57 6.47 -7.60
CA TYR A 366 6.33 6.67 -8.35
C TYR A 366 5.35 7.51 -7.54
N ASP A 367 4.80 8.55 -8.16
CA ASP A 367 3.67 9.31 -7.63
C ASP A 367 2.37 8.72 -8.16
N PRO A 368 1.62 7.98 -7.32
CA PRO A 368 0.35 7.40 -7.73
C PRO A 368 -0.70 8.46 -8.06
N GLY A 369 -0.62 9.68 -7.52
CA GLY A 369 -1.64 10.70 -7.77
C GLY A 369 -1.62 11.23 -9.17
N ALA A 370 -0.42 11.39 -9.68
CA ALA A 370 -0.19 11.82 -11.05
C ALA A 370 -0.08 10.65 -12.03
N GLY A 371 0.14 9.40 -11.57
CA GLY A 371 0.54 8.31 -12.45
C GLY A 371 1.94 8.53 -13.02
N ARG A 372 2.85 9.10 -12.22
CA ARG A 372 4.15 9.63 -12.69
C ARG A 372 5.33 8.85 -12.11
N PHE A 373 6.21 8.40 -13.00
CA PHE A 373 7.46 7.73 -12.65
C PHE A 373 8.62 8.72 -12.61
N PHE A 374 9.51 8.53 -11.63
CA PHE A 374 10.73 9.29 -11.41
C PHE A 374 11.93 8.33 -11.37
N ILE A 375 12.55 8.10 -12.53
CA ILE A 375 13.61 7.10 -12.73
C ILE A 375 15.00 7.72 -12.58
N SER A 376 15.90 7.04 -11.87
CA SER A 376 17.27 7.49 -11.67
C SER A 376 18.25 6.33 -11.52
N ASN A 377 19.25 6.25 -12.40
CA ASN A 377 20.35 5.28 -12.31
C ASN A 377 21.47 5.69 -11.34
N ASN A 378 21.42 6.88 -10.75
CA ASN A 378 22.40 7.28 -9.74
C ASN A 378 21.79 8.29 -8.75
N PRO A 379 20.92 7.84 -7.84
CA PRO A 379 20.17 8.74 -6.95
C PRO A 379 21.06 9.27 -5.81
N VAL A 380 22.07 10.09 -6.10
CA VAL A 380 22.97 10.68 -5.08
C VAL A 380 22.53 12.08 -4.67
N SER A 381 21.80 12.80 -5.54
CA SER A 381 21.29 14.14 -5.22
C SER A 381 20.11 14.57 -6.11
N GLY A 382 18.89 14.21 -5.69
CA GLY A 382 17.72 15.09 -5.71
C GLY A 382 16.92 15.28 -7.01
N GLN A 383 17.37 14.82 -8.18
CA GLN A 383 16.55 14.87 -9.39
C GLN A 383 16.52 13.53 -10.11
N ALA A 384 15.33 13.19 -10.61
CA ALA A 384 15.15 12.06 -11.51
C ALA A 384 15.89 12.34 -12.83
N GLN A 385 16.52 11.31 -13.38
CA GLN A 385 17.11 11.38 -14.72
C GLN A 385 16.02 11.35 -15.79
N TYR A 386 14.97 10.56 -15.57
CA TYR A 386 13.82 10.47 -16.46
C TYR A 386 12.52 10.64 -15.67
N THR A 387 11.56 11.35 -16.25
CA THR A 387 10.23 11.54 -15.66
C THR A 387 9.19 11.47 -16.76
N PHE A 388 8.17 10.65 -16.56
CA PHE A 388 7.09 10.46 -17.53
C PHE A 388 5.83 9.95 -16.83
N LEU A 389 4.69 10.12 -17.51
CA LEU A 389 3.42 9.53 -17.10
C LEU A 389 3.30 8.13 -17.70
N TYR A 390 2.76 7.18 -16.94
CA TYR A 390 2.42 5.87 -17.45
C TYR A 390 1.32 5.26 -16.57
N GLY A 391 0.15 5.03 -17.17
CA GLY A 391 -1.07 4.71 -16.43
C GLY A 391 -1.83 5.92 -15.89
N ASP A 392 -3.04 5.63 -15.39
CA ASP A 392 -3.92 6.61 -14.78
C ASP A 392 -3.57 6.86 -13.30
N SER A 393 -4.19 7.89 -12.72
CA SER A 393 -4.10 8.16 -11.28
C SER A 393 -4.53 6.94 -10.44
N ASN A 394 -3.72 6.62 -9.43
CA ASN A 394 -3.81 5.46 -8.55
C ASN A 394 -3.58 4.10 -9.22
N ALA A 395 -3.03 4.07 -10.44
CA ALA A 395 -2.50 2.85 -11.00
C ALA A 395 -1.37 2.29 -10.10
N VAL A 396 -1.26 0.97 -10.05
CA VAL A 396 -0.41 0.22 -9.13
C VAL A 396 0.90 -0.13 -9.87
N PRO A 397 2.05 0.50 -9.55
CA PRO A 397 3.28 0.44 -10.37
C PRO A 397 4.12 -0.82 -10.11
N PHE A 398 4.71 -1.43 -11.12
CA PHE A 398 5.72 -2.47 -10.93
C PHE A 398 6.87 -2.27 -11.92
N VAL A 399 7.94 -3.00 -11.66
CA VAL A 399 9.23 -3.03 -12.36
C VAL A 399 9.56 -4.48 -12.69
N GLY A 400 10.12 -4.69 -13.88
CA GLY A 400 10.68 -5.95 -14.32
C GLY A 400 11.14 -5.90 -15.79
N ASP A 401 11.86 -6.92 -16.21
CA ASP A 401 12.33 -7.19 -17.56
C ASP A 401 11.42 -8.23 -18.24
N TRP A 402 10.31 -7.78 -18.80
CA TRP A 402 9.39 -8.65 -19.53
C TRP A 402 9.80 -8.88 -20.99
N ASP A 403 10.71 -8.10 -21.58
CA ASP A 403 11.14 -8.35 -22.96
C ASP A 403 12.42 -9.21 -23.06
N GLY A 404 13.14 -9.37 -21.94
CA GLY A 404 14.32 -10.21 -21.77
C GLY A 404 15.58 -9.56 -22.31
N ASP A 405 15.63 -8.22 -22.35
CA ASP A 405 16.79 -7.49 -22.87
C ASP A 405 17.86 -7.19 -21.79
N GLY A 406 17.60 -7.61 -20.55
CA GLY A 406 18.45 -7.41 -19.38
C GLY A 406 18.30 -6.03 -18.74
N LYS A 407 17.29 -5.24 -19.11
CA LYS A 407 16.96 -3.96 -18.49
C LYS A 407 15.56 -3.99 -17.92
N ASP A 408 15.44 -3.40 -16.75
CA ASP A 408 14.14 -3.22 -16.16
C ASP A 408 13.34 -2.12 -16.85
N ASN A 409 12.07 -2.44 -17.07
CA ASN A 409 11.07 -1.50 -17.52
C ASN A 409 10.02 -1.26 -16.43
N ILE A 410 9.10 -0.34 -16.71
CA ILE A 410 8.01 0.04 -15.80
C ILE A 410 6.65 -0.40 -16.33
N GLY A 411 5.80 -0.83 -15.41
CA GLY A 411 4.48 -1.32 -15.71
C GLY A 411 3.47 -0.83 -14.69
N VAL A 412 2.19 -0.92 -15.03
CA VAL A 412 1.11 -0.57 -14.10
C VAL A 412 -0.03 -1.58 -14.16
N ARG A 413 -0.69 -1.74 -13.02
CA ARG A 413 -1.94 -2.48 -12.87
C ARG A 413 -3.09 -1.49 -12.74
N MET A 414 -4.09 -1.64 -13.59
CA MET A 414 -5.34 -0.85 -13.59
C MET A 414 -6.53 -1.79 -13.74
N GLY A 415 -7.42 -1.83 -12.74
CA GLY A 415 -8.47 -2.84 -12.68
C GLY A 415 -7.86 -4.25 -12.68
N ASN A 416 -8.26 -5.09 -13.64
CA ASN A 416 -7.63 -6.40 -13.84
C ASN A 416 -6.57 -6.44 -14.96
N GLY A 417 -6.21 -5.30 -15.54
CA GLY A 417 -5.23 -5.21 -16.63
C GLY A 417 -3.82 -4.95 -16.13
N PHE A 418 -2.86 -5.78 -16.54
CA PHE A 418 -1.43 -5.49 -16.51
C PHE A 418 -1.04 -4.77 -17.80
N TYR A 419 -0.30 -3.67 -17.67
CA TYR A 419 0.22 -2.86 -18.78
C TYR A 419 1.73 -2.77 -18.65
N LEU A 420 2.46 -3.51 -19.48
CA LEU A 420 3.91 -3.69 -19.44
C LEU A 420 4.57 -2.81 -20.51
N ARG A 421 5.41 -1.84 -20.14
CA ARG A 421 6.10 -0.98 -21.11
C ARG A 421 7.29 -1.74 -21.73
N THR A 422 7.25 -2.06 -23.02
CA THR A 422 8.31 -2.82 -23.73
C THR A 422 9.33 -1.94 -24.44
N SER A 423 9.22 -0.63 -24.27
CA SER A 423 10.20 0.35 -24.75
C SER A 423 11.07 0.80 -23.59
N PRO A 424 12.40 0.93 -23.74
CA PRO A 424 13.27 1.37 -22.66
C PRO A 424 12.80 2.69 -22.04
N VAL A 425 12.77 2.73 -20.71
CA VAL A 425 12.36 3.92 -19.93
C VAL A 425 13.24 5.15 -20.17
N THR A 426 14.43 4.94 -20.72
CA THR A 426 15.39 5.96 -21.12
C THR A 426 15.07 6.65 -22.46
N THR A 427 14.01 6.20 -23.14
CA THR A 427 13.58 6.73 -24.46
C THR A 427 12.20 7.40 -24.39
N GLY A 428 11.93 8.29 -25.35
CA GLY A 428 10.61 8.93 -25.51
C GLY A 428 9.58 8.12 -26.30
N THR A 429 9.94 6.92 -26.75
CA THR A 429 8.99 6.01 -27.38
C THR A 429 8.27 5.23 -26.27
N GLU A 430 6.98 5.01 -26.45
CA GLU A 430 6.17 4.18 -25.57
C GLU A 430 5.55 3.05 -26.39
N THR A 431 5.98 1.82 -26.10
CA THR A 431 5.30 0.61 -26.56
C THR A 431 4.84 -0.19 -25.35
N THR A 432 3.64 -0.74 -25.41
CA THR A 432 3.00 -1.42 -24.28
C THR A 432 2.45 -2.76 -24.72
N HIS A 433 2.77 -3.81 -23.96
CA HIS A 433 2.03 -5.06 -23.96
C HIS A 433 0.98 -5.02 -22.84
N SER A 434 -0.19 -5.61 -23.04
CA SER A 434 -1.23 -5.63 -22.01
C SER A 434 -1.97 -6.96 -21.94
N VAL A 435 -2.32 -7.37 -20.72
CA VAL A 435 -3.07 -8.61 -20.46
C VAL A 435 -4.04 -8.43 -19.30
N ALA A 436 -5.24 -8.98 -19.43
CA ALA A 436 -6.19 -9.07 -18.32
C ALA A 436 -5.92 -10.35 -17.52
N TYR A 437 -5.75 -10.25 -16.20
CA TYR A 437 -5.38 -11.39 -15.36
C TYR A 437 -5.90 -11.22 -13.93
N GLY A 438 -6.66 -12.18 -13.42
CA GLY A 438 -7.31 -12.09 -12.11
C GLY A 438 -8.44 -11.05 -12.05
N ASP A 439 -8.83 -10.69 -10.84
CA ASP A 439 -9.88 -9.71 -10.54
C ASP A 439 -9.29 -8.34 -10.16
N ALA A 440 -10.10 -7.29 -10.22
CA ALA A 440 -9.66 -5.92 -9.97
C ALA A 440 -9.21 -5.65 -8.51
N GLY A 441 -9.57 -6.52 -7.56
CA GLY A 441 -9.18 -6.42 -6.16
C GLY A 441 -7.92 -7.21 -5.80
N ASP A 442 -7.42 -8.05 -6.70
CA ASP A 442 -6.22 -8.85 -6.44
C ASP A 442 -4.96 -7.96 -6.53
N LEU A 443 -3.95 -8.22 -5.68
CA LEU A 443 -2.70 -7.46 -5.72
C LEU A 443 -1.75 -8.08 -6.75
N PRO A 444 -1.05 -7.26 -7.57
CA PRO A 444 -0.10 -7.77 -8.54
C PRO A 444 1.22 -8.20 -7.86
N VAL A 445 1.82 -9.26 -8.40
CA VAL A 445 3.21 -9.63 -8.18
C VAL A 445 3.85 -9.89 -9.55
N ILE A 446 5.13 -9.59 -9.69
CA ILE A 446 5.90 -9.78 -10.92
C ILE A 446 7.11 -10.64 -10.59
N GLY A 447 7.57 -11.46 -11.53
CA GLY A 447 8.81 -12.21 -11.37
C GLY A 447 9.05 -13.20 -12.50
N ASP A 448 10.29 -13.65 -12.62
CA ASP A 448 10.74 -14.75 -13.45
C ASP A 448 10.54 -16.08 -12.70
N TRP A 449 9.32 -16.64 -12.80
CA TRP A 449 8.94 -17.80 -12.02
C TRP A 449 9.55 -19.13 -12.51
N ASP A 450 10.00 -19.20 -13.77
CA ASP A 450 10.53 -20.40 -14.41
C ASP A 450 12.02 -20.32 -14.80
N GLY A 451 12.61 -19.13 -14.69
CA GLY A 451 14.03 -18.86 -14.89
C GLY A 451 14.40 -18.69 -16.37
N ASP A 452 13.46 -18.23 -17.20
CA ASP A 452 13.68 -18.04 -18.64
C ASP A 452 14.32 -16.68 -18.99
N GLY A 453 14.53 -15.83 -17.98
CA GLY A 453 15.06 -14.48 -18.10
C GLY A 453 13.99 -13.44 -18.42
N LYS A 454 12.69 -13.74 -18.24
CA LYS A 454 11.61 -12.80 -18.46
C LYS A 454 10.61 -12.77 -17.32
N ASP A 455 10.34 -11.56 -16.86
CA ASP A 455 9.33 -11.33 -15.84
C ASP A 455 7.91 -11.55 -16.36
N SER A 456 7.08 -12.21 -15.56
CA SER A 456 5.69 -12.46 -15.88
C SER A 456 4.76 -12.15 -14.69
N GLN A 457 3.48 -11.92 -15.00
CA GLN A 457 2.48 -11.52 -14.02
C GLN A 457 2.03 -12.66 -13.11
N GLY A 458 1.77 -12.31 -11.86
CA GLY A 458 0.99 -13.08 -10.92
C GLY A 458 0.07 -12.18 -10.12
N ILE A 459 -0.88 -12.79 -9.41
CA ILE A 459 -1.72 -12.08 -8.45
C ILE A 459 -1.78 -12.81 -7.12
N VAL A 460 -2.16 -12.07 -6.09
CA VAL A 460 -2.47 -12.62 -4.77
C VAL A 460 -3.86 -12.20 -4.31
N ARG A 461 -4.56 -13.12 -3.65
CA ARG A 461 -5.93 -12.97 -3.13
C ARG A 461 -6.01 -13.10 -1.62
#